data_AF-A0A2Z4RFC6-F1
#
_entry.id   AF-A0A2Z4RFC6-F1
#
_cell.length_a   1.000
_cell.length_b   1.000
_cell.length_c   1.000
_cell.angle_alpha   90.00
_cell.angle_beta   90.00
_cell.angle_gamma   90.00
#
_symmetry.space_group_name_H-M   'P 1'
#
loop_
_entity.id
_entity.type
_entity.pdbx_description
1 polymer ?
#
loop_
_entity_poly.entity_id
_entity_poly.type
_entity_poly.pdbx_seq_one_letter_code
_entity_poly.pdbx_strand_id
1 'polypeptide(L)'
;MQTQHLIIIATFSALGLLMMTYFIRKAIGRAFEKRVATQATEHRDRVSALTSDITRLINVGLDRDERHQREIRALKIDHLAALSQHTASPFTEIDHQFLKQVHGTLLLAKQTWRAIPGTEPYQVKAERQAETVLELASRIHVAQGAAA
;
A
#
# COMPACT_ATOMS: atom_id res chain seq x y z
N MET A 1 -66.20 -15.05 -67.07
CA MET A 1 -66.07 -13.68 -66.52
C MET A 1 -65.75 -13.65 -65.02
N GLN A 2 -66.27 -14.56 -64.18
CA GLN A 2 -66.06 -14.55 -62.71
C GLN A 2 -64.63 -14.91 -62.24
N THR A 3 -63.89 -15.75 -62.97
CA THR A 3 -62.52 -16.18 -62.65
C THR A 3 -61.47 -15.08 -62.83
N GLN A 4 -61.65 -14.16 -63.78
CA GLN A 4 -60.71 -13.04 -64.00
C GLN A 4 -60.76 -12.02 -62.87
N HIS A 5 -61.94 -11.71 -62.34
CA HIS A 5 -62.07 -10.80 -61.20
C HIS A 5 -61.44 -11.36 -59.92
N LEU A 6 -61.53 -12.68 -59.68
CA LEU A 6 -60.89 -13.33 -58.53
C LEU A 6 -59.35 -13.28 -58.61
N ILE A 7 -58.77 -13.46 -59.79
CA ILE A 7 -57.31 -13.41 -59.99
C ILE A 7 -56.78 -11.98 -59.73
N ILE A 8 -57.49 -10.95 -60.21
CA ILE A 8 -57.11 -9.55 -60.03
C ILE A 8 -57.14 -9.17 -58.53
N ILE A 9 -58.19 -9.58 -57.80
CA ILE A 9 -58.29 -9.30 -56.37
C ILE A 9 -57.19 -10.04 -55.58
N ALA A 10 -56.91 -11.29 -55.92
CA ALA A 10 -55.87 -12.08 -55.26
C ALA A 10 -54.47 -11.48 -55.48
N THR A 11 -54.17 -11.01 -56.70
CA THR A 11 -52.87 -10.36 -57.00
C THR A 11 -52.72 -9.02 -56.29
N PHE A 12 -53.78 -8.20 -56.24
CA PHE A 12 -53.75 -6.93 -55.50
C PHE A 12 -53.61 -7.13 -53.99
N SER A 13 -54.29 -8.15 -53.43
CA SER A 13 -54.18 -8.50 -52.01
C SER A 13 -52.78 -9.01 -51.66
N ALA A 14 -52.20 -9.90 -52.48
CA ALA A 14 -50.85 -10.40 -52.30
C ALA A 14 -49.81 -9.26 -52.35
N LEU A 15 -49.96 -8.32 -53.29
CA LEU A 15 -49.08 -7.17 -53.40
C LEU A 15 -49.19 -6.22 -52.19
N GLY A 16 -50.42 -5.98 -51.70
CA GLY A 16 -50.64 -5.20 -50.50
C GLY A 16 -50.02 -5.82 -49.25
N LEU A 17 -50.10 -7.16 -49.12
CA LEU A 17 -49.51 -7.91 -48.02
C LEU A 17 -47.97 -7.88 -48.09
N LEU A 18 -47.40 -7.95 -49.30
CA LEU A 18 -45.96 -7.82 -49.52
C LEU A 18 -45.45 -6.41 -49.19
N MET A 19 -46.18 -5.36 -49.59
CA MET A 19 -45.85 -4.00 -49.18
C MET A 19 -45.95 -3.81 -47.67
N MET A 20 -47.01 -4.31 -47.02
CA MET A 20 -47.18 -4.19 -45.58
C MET A 20 -46.05 -4.88 -44.81
N THR A 21 -45.71 -6.12 -45.18
CA THR A 21 -44.59 -6.85 -44.55
C THR A 21 -43.25 -6.13 -44.74
N TYR A 22 -43.03 -5.54 -45.92
CA TYR A 22 -41.85 -4.71 -46.17
C TYR A 22 -41.80 -3.45 -45.29
N PHE A 23 -42.91 -2.71 -45.21
CA PHE A 23 -43.00 -1.50 -44.38
C PHE A 23 -42.82 -1.81 -42.89
N ILE A 24 -43.40 -2.89 -42.39
CA ILE A 24 -43.23 -3.34 -41.00
C ILE A 24 -41.76 -3.67 -40.72
N ARG A 25 -41.10 -4.44 -41.59
CA ARG A 25 -39.68 -4.80 -41.43
C ARG A 25 -38.78 -3.57 -41.43
N LYS A 26 -39.06 -2.59 -42.30
CA LYS A 26 -38.33 -1.33 -42.39
C LYS A 26 -38.54 -0.44 -41.16
N ALA A 27 -39.76 -0.38 -40.63
CA ALA A 27 -40.07 0.38 -39.42
C ALA A 27 -39.40 -0.22 -38.19
N ILE A 28 -39.42 -1.56 -38.07
CA ILE A 28 -38.76 -2.30 -36.98
C ILE A 28 -37.24 -2.04 -37.03
N GLY A 29 -36.60 -2.19 -38.20
CA GLY A 29 -35.16 -1.94 -38.35
C GLY A 29 -34.74 -0.54 -37.88
N ARG A 30 -35.47 0.49 -38.31
CA ARG A 30 -35.19 1.88 -37.89
C ARG A 30 -35.40 2.12 -36.39
N ALA A 31 -36.39 1.47 -35.78
CA ALA A 31 -36.63 1.60 -34.34
C ALA A 31 -35.51 0.94 -33.52
N PHE A 32 -35.00 -0.21 -33.98
CA PHE A 32 -33.86 -0.87 -33.36
C PHE A 32 -32.57 -0.07 -33.51
N GLU A 33 -32.26 0.43 -34.71
CA GLU A 33 -31.07 1.27 -34.95
C GLU A 33 -31.06 2.51 -34.05
N LYS A 34 -32.20 3.20 -33.94
CA LYS A 34 -32.32 4.36 -33.05
C LYS A 34 -32.11 3.99 -31.58
N ARG A 35 -32.73 2.91 -31.09
CA ARG A 35 -32.59 2.48 -29.69
C ARG A 35 -31.17 2.06 -29.36
N VAL A 36 -30.54 1.27 -30.22
CA VAL A 36 -29.16 0.80 -30.03
C VAL A 36 -28.19 1.97 -30.05
N ALA A 37 -28.37 2.93 -30.98
CA ALA A 37 -27.54 4.12 -31.03
C ALA A 37 -27.69 4.97 -29.76
N THR A 38 -28.92 5.23 -29.30
CA THR A 38 -29.15 6.02 -28.07
C THR A 38 -28.63 5.33 -26.83
N GLN A 39 -28.78 4.01 -26.74
CA GLN A 39 -28.30 3.22 -25.60
C GLN A 39 -26.76 3.16 -25.56
N ALA A 40 -26.12 3.02 -26.73
CA ALA A 40 -24.66 3.03 -26.84
C ALA A 40 -24.07 4.39 -26.47
N THR A 41 -24.69 5.49 -26.88
CA THR A 41 -24.25 6.84 -26.50
C THR A 41 -24.44 7.09 -25.01
N GLU A 42 -25.59 6.72 -24.43
CA GLU A 42 -25.86 6.90 -23.01
C GLU A 42 -24.87 6.10 -22.13
N HIS A 43 -24.57 4.85 -22.51
CA HIS A 43 -23.57 4.05 -21.81
C HIS A 43 -22.16 4.64 -21.96
N ARG A 44 -21.81 5.16 -23.13
CA ARG A 44 -20.50 5.79 -23.36
C ARG A 44 -20.33 7.06 -22.52
N ASP A 45 -21.36 7.88 -22.43
CA ASP A 45 -21.35 9.11 -21.64
C ASP A 45 -21.25 8.81 -20.14
N ARG A 46 -21.97 7.79 -19.65
CA ARG A 46 -21.87 7.33 -18.25
C ARG A 46 -20.49 6.79 -17.91
N VAL A 47 -19.89 5.99 -18.81
CA VAL A 47 -18.54 5.45 -18.61
C VAL A 47 -17.51 6.58 -18.61
N SER A 48 -17.66 7.57 -19.51
CA SER A 48 -16.79 8.75 -19.55
C SER A 48 -16.88 9.58 -18.26
N ALA A 49 -18.10 9.86 -17.80
CA ALA A 49 -18.32 10.56 -16.54
C ALA A 49 -17.72 9.81 -15.35
N LEU A 50 -17.95 8.51 -15.24
CA LEU A 50 -17.40 7.68 -14.17
C LEU A 50 -15.86 7.64 -14.21
N THR A 51 -15.27 7.54 -15.40
CA THR A 51 -13.81 7.57 -15.58
C THR A 51 -13.23 8.91 -15.11
N SER A 52 -13.91 10.02 -15.40
CA SER A 52 -13.49 11.34 -14.92
C SER A 52 -13.57 11.45 -13.39
N ASP A 53 -14.61 10.89 -12.78
CA ASP A 53 -14.77 10.88 -11.32
C ASP A 53 -13.73 10.00 -10.62
N ILE A 54 -13.43 8.83 -11.18
CA ILE A 54 -12.36 7.93 -10.68
C ILE A 54 -11.02 8.67 -10.73
N THR A 55 -10.71 9.32 -11.85
CA THR A 55 -9.46 10.07 -11.99
C THR A 55 -9.37 11.20 -10.97
N ARG A 56 -10.47 11.91 -10.72
CA ARG A 56 -10.55 12.95 -9.71
C ARG A 56 -10.32 12.41 -8.30
N LEU A 57 -10.96 11.30 -7.94
CA LEU A 57 -10.79 10.65 -6.64
C LEU A 57 -9.35 10.20 -6.40
N ILE A 58 -8.71 9.63 -7.42
CA ILE A 58 -7.30 9.24 -7.36
C ILE A 58 -6.42 10.47 -7.10
N ASN A 59 -6.62 11.56 -7.83
CA ASN A 59 -5.81 12.78 -7.65
C ASN A 59 -5.99 13.42 -6.26
N VAL A 60 -7.21 13.42 -5.72
CA VAL A 60 -7.48 13.91 -4.36
C VAL A 60 -6.85 13.00 -3.30
N GLY A 61 -6.91 11.69 -3.51
CA GLY A 61 -6.24 10.72 -2.63
C GLY A 61 -4.73 10.91 -2.62
N LEU A 62 -4.13 11.07 -3.80
CA LEU A 62 -2.69 11.26 -3.96
C LEU A 62 -2.21 12.55 -3.26
N ASP A 63 -2.93 13.66 -3.43
CA ASP A 63 -2.61 14.93 -2.76
C ASP A 63 -2.74 14.81 -1.23
N ARG A 64 -3.75 14.09 -0.73
CA ARG A 64 -3.89 13.85 0.72
C ARG A 64 -2.74 13.02 1.27
N ASP A 65 -2.35 11.95 0.58
CA ASP A 65 -1.24 11.08 1.01
C ASP A 65 0.09 11.82 1.00
N GLU A 66 0.35 12.64 -0.02
CA GLU A 66 1.56 13.47 -0.07
C GLU A 66 1.61 14.49 1.07
N ARG A 67 0.50 15.14 1.40
CA ARG A 67 0.42 16.08 2.53
C ARG A 67 0.67 15.36 3.84
N HIS A 68 0.03 14.21 4.06
CA HIS A 68 0.21 13.44 5.27
C HIS A 68 1.66 12.95 5.44
N GLN A 69 2.29 12.49 4.35
CA GLN A 69 3.71 12.13 4.37
C GLN A 69 4.64 13.33 4.64
N ARG A 70 4.29 14.53 4.19
CA ARG A 70 5.04 15.74 4.52
C ARG A 70 4.90 16.09 6.00
N GLU A 71 3.70 16.01 6.55
CA GLU A 71 3.42 16.25 7.97
C GLU A 71 4.16 15.23 8.86
N ILE A 72 4.06 13.94 8.56
CA ILE A 72 4.79 12.89 9.30
C ILE A 72 6.30 13.14 9.27
N ARG A 73 6.85 13.52 8.12
CA ARG A 73 8.28 13.83 8.00
C ARG A 73 8.66 15.05 8.82
N ALA A 74 7.85 16.11 8.80
CA ALA A 74 8.07 17.30 9.62
C ALA A 74 8.03 16.96 11.12
N LEU A 75 6.97 16.27 11.58
CA LEU A 75 6.86 15.83 12.98
C LEU A 75 8.04 14.95 13.41
N LYS A 76 8.51 14.05 12.53
CA LYS A 76 9.65 13.19 12.83
C LYS A 76 10.93 14.00 13.01
N ILE A 77 11.17 15.00 12.16
CA ILE A 77 12.33 15.89 12.28
C ILE A 77 12.25 16.68 13.58
N ASP A 78 11.09 17.26 13.89
CA ASP A 78 10.88 18.03 15.13
C ASP A 78 11.07 17.16 16.37
N HIS A 79 10.58 15.91 16.35
CA HIS A 79 10.74 14.97 17.45
C HIS A 79 12.21 14.57 17.64
N LEU A 80 12.94 14.31 16.55
CA LEU A 80 14.37 14.01 16.61
C LEU A 80 15.18 15.23 17.11
N ALA A 81 14.83 16.43 16.68
CA ALA A 81 15.44 17.66 17.16
C ALA A 81 15.20 17.85 18.67
N ALA A 82 13.98 17.64 19.15
CA ALA A 82 13.64 17.71 20.58
C ALA A 82 14.41 16.66 21.40
N LEU A 83 14.53 15.43 20.91
CA LEU A 83 15.34 14.40 21.57
C LEU A 83 16.82 14.79 21.63
N SER A 84 17.37 15.35 20.54
CA SER A 84 18.77 15.78 20.48
C SER A 84 19.10 16.93 21.45
N GLN A 85 18.14 17.81 21.72
CA GLN A 85 18.30 18.90 22.69
C GLN A 85 18.29 18.42 24.15
N HIS A 86 17.69 17.25 24.41
CA HIS A 86 17.62 16.65 25.74
C HIS A 86 18.69 15.57 25.99
N THR A 87 19.46 15.17 24.97
CA THR A 87 20.59 14.25 25.14
C THR A 87 21.83 14.98 25.64
N ALA A 88 21.81 15.41 26.91
CA ALA A 88 23.02 15.24 27.70
C ALA A 88 23.27 13.73 27.80
N SER A 89 24.46 13.24 27.47
CA SER A 89 24.78 11.81 27.56
C SER A 89 24.39 11.32 28.96
N PRO A 90 23.39 10.42 29.10
CA PRO A 90 22.98 9.94 30.41
C PRO A 90 24.05 9.05 31.05
N PHE A 91 25.09 8.71 30.29
CA PHE A 91 26.21 7.88 30.71
C PHE A 91 27.41 8.74 31.03
N THR A 92 27.92 8.55 32.24
CA THR A 92 29.10 9.21 32.80
C THR A 92 30.34 8.33 32.66
N GLU A 93 31.53 8.92 32.82
CA GLU A 93 32.79 8.15 32.84
C GLU A 93 32.77 7.07 33.94
N ILE A 94 32.03 7.30 35.02
CA ILE A 94 31.82 6.31 36.09
C ILE A 94 31.12 5.06 35.55
N ASP A 95 30.10 5.23 34.70
CA ASP A 95 29.36 4.10 34.11
C ASP A 95 30.26 3.26 33.18
N HIS A 96 31.13 3.93 32.42
CA HIS A 96 32.13 3.26 31.58
C HIS A 96 33.11 2.42 32.40
N GLN A 97 33.66 3.01 33.46
CA GLN A 97 34.57 2.31 34.38
C GLN A 97 33.88 1.13 35.07
N PHE A 98 32.63 1.31 35.49
CA PHE A 98 31.82 0.25 36.07
C PHE A 98 31.64 -0.92 35.10
N LEU A 99 31.31 -0.67 33.83
CA LEU A 99 31.18 -1.73 32.82
C LEU A 99 32.50 -2.48 32.58
N LYS A 100 33.64 -1.78 32.56
CA LYS A 100 34.96 -2.44 32.49
C LYS A 100 35.21 -3.35 33.70
N GLN A 101 34.80 -2.93 34.89
CA GLN A 101 34.91 -3.75 36.10
C GLN A 101 34.00 -4.98 36.04
N VAL A 102 32.76 -4.83 35.55
CA VAL A 102 31.83 -5.94 35.33
C VAL A 102 32.40 -6.94 34.32
N HIS A 103 32.97 -6.45 33.20
CA HIS A 103 33.66 -7.30 32.23
C HIS A 103 34.79 -8.12 32.86
N GLY A 104 35.66 -7.47 33.65
CA GLY A 104 36.74 -8.17 34.36
C GLY A 104 36.21 -9.22 35.35
N THR A 105 35.12 -8.92 36.04
CA THR A 105 34.47 -9.84 36.99
C THR A 105 33.88 -11.06 36.26
N LEU A 106 33.27 -10.88 35.09
CA LEU A 106 32.72 -11.97 34.28
C LEU A 106 33.81 -12.88 33.72
N LEU A 107 34.95 -12.31 33.30
CA LEU A 107 36.10 -13.12 32.89
C LEU A 107 36.67 -13.94 34.05
N LEU A 108 36.75 -13.36 35.25
CA LEU A 108 37.16 -14.08 36.44
C LEU A 108 36.16 -15.20 36.80
N ALA A 109 34.85 -14.94 36.71
CA ALA A 109 33.82 -15.96 36.93
C ALA A 109 33.96 -17.13 35.94
N LYS A 110 34.19 -16.84 34.66
CA LYS A 110 34.50 -17.86 33.64
C LYS A 110 35.72 -18.70 34.02
N GLN A 111 36.81 -18.07 34.47
CA GLN A 111 38.03 -18.78 34.88
C GLN A 111 37.77 -19.68 36.10
N THR A 112 37.02 -19.19 37.09
CA THR A 112 36.65 -19.97 38.28
C THR A 112 35.81 -21.18 37.92
N TRP A 113 34.81 -21.02 37.05
CA TRP A 113 33.96 -22.13 36.61
C TRP A 113 34.72 -23.13 35.76
N ARG A 114 35.74 -22.70 35.00
CA ARG A 114 36.59 -23.63 34.23
C ARG A 114 37.24 -24.73 35.09
N ALA A 115 37.47 -24.47 36.38
CA ALA A 115 38.02 -25.46 37.31
C ALA A 115 36.98 -26.50 37.79
N ILE A 116 35.69 -26.31 37.51
CA ILE A 116 34.58 -27.13 37.99
C ILE A 116 33.93 -27.88 36.80
N PRO A 117 34.02 -29.22 36.75
CA PRO A 117 33.36 -30.02 35.71
C PRO A 117 31.85 -29.82 35.70
N GLY A 118 31.23 -29.74 34.51
CA GLY A 118 29.77 -29.58 34.39
C GLY A 118 29.28 -28.12 34.41
N THR A 119 30.18 -27.15 34.43
CA THR A 119 29.85 -25.71 34.41
C THR A 119 30.04 -25.05 33.04
N GLU A 120 30.25 -25.83 31.99
CA GLU A 120 30.47 -25.35 30.62
C GLU A 120 29.37 -24.37 30.14
N PRO A 121 28.07 -24.57 30.43
CA PRO A 121 27.04 -23.61 30.07
C PRO A 121 27.21 -22.23 30.73
N TYR A 122 27.70 -22.20 31.98
CA TYR A 122 27.94 -20.96 32.72
C TYR A 122 29.19 -20.24 32.21
N GLN A 123 30.21 -20.97 31.79
CA GLN A 123 31.41 -20.41 31.15
C GLN A 123 31.04 -19.69 29.84
N VAL A 124 30.25 -20.34 28.97
CA VAL A 124 29.77 -19.74 27.71
C VAL A 124 28.87 -18.53 27.98
N LYS A 125 28.02 -18.60 29.03
CA LYS A 125 27.17 -17.48 29.41
C LYS A 125 27.99 -16.28 29.91
N ALA A 126 28.98 -16.50 30.77
CA ALA A 126 29.87 -15.44 31.24
C ALA A 126 30.65 -14.79 30.11
N GLU A 127 31.13 -15.57 29.14
CA GLU A 127 31.84 -15.06 27.95
C GLU A 127 30.95 -14.14 27.11
N ARG A 128 29.74 -14.60 26.76
CA ARG A 128 28.79 -13.76 25.99
C ARG A 128 28.42 -12.48 26.73
N GLN A 129 28.22 -12.56 28.04
CA GLN A 129 27.91 -11.40 28.86
C GLN A 129 29.09 -10.43 28.93
N ALA A 130 30.33 -10.94 29.01
CA ALA A 130 31.53 -10.12 28.99
C ALA A 130 31.63 -9.36 27.65
N GLU A 131 31.49 -10.05 26.51
CA GLU A 131 31.53 -9.43 25.19
C GLU A 131 30.47 -8.32 25.04
N THR A 132 29.24 -8.59 25.47
CA THR A 132 28.12 -7.62 25.42
C THR A 132 28.42 -6.37 26.27
N VAL A 133 28.99 -6.56 27.46
CA VAL A 133 29.35 -5.47 28.38
C VAL A 133 30.49 -4.63 27.81
N LEU A 134 31.48 -5.26 27.17
CA LEU A 134 32.59 -4.56 26.53
C LEU A 134 32.10 -3.70 25.35
N GLU A 135 31.19 -4.25 24.54
CA GLU A 135 30.56 -3.52 23.45
C GLU A 135 29.80 -2.30 23.97
N LEU A 136 29.01 -2.46 25.03
CA LEU A 136 28.28 -1.35 25.65
C LEU A 136 29.23 -0.25 26.17
N ALA A 137 30.31 -0.65 26.86
CA ALA A 137 31.34 0.27 27.35
C ALA A 137 31.99 1.06 26.19
N SER A 138 32.30 0.39 25.08
CA SER A 138 32.87 1.05 23.89
C SER A 138 31.93 2.09 23.29
N ARG A 139 30.62 1.81 23.25
CA ARG A 139 29.60 2.73 22.72
C ARG A 139 29.43 3.96 23.59
N ILE A 140 29.47 3.79 24.92
CA ILE A 140 29.42 4.88 25.88
C ILE A 140 30.63 5.80 25.73
N HIS A 141 31.83 5.22 25.59
CA HIS A 141 33.06 6.01 25.40
C HIS A 141 33.02 6.85 24.11
N VAL A 142 32.53 6.28 23.01
CA VAL A 142 32.32 7.02 21.74
C VAL A 142 31.28 8.12 21.90
N ALA A 143 30.17 7.85 22.59
CA ALA A 143 29.12 8.83 22.85
C ALA A 143 29.62 10.00 23.73
N GLN A 144 30.51 9.74 24.69
CA GLN A 144 31.15 10.76 25.52
C GLN A 144 32.18 11.58 24.75
N GLY A 145 33.01 10.93 23.93
CA GLY A 145 33.99 11.62 23.09
C GLY A 145 33.37 12.48 21.98
N ALA A 146 32.13 12.19 21.56
CA ALA A 146 31.37 13.02 20.63
C ALA A 146 30.63 14.19 21.30
N ALA A 147 30.48 14.16 22.63
CA ALA A 147 29.81 15.19 23.42
C ALA A 147 30.78 16.19 24.11
N ALA A 148 32.10 15.95 24.00
CA ALA A 148 33.17 16.80 24.50
C ALA A 148 33.78 17.64 23.37
#